data_AF-A0A6B2B3S8-F1
#
_entry.id   AF-A0A6B2B3S8-F1
#
_cell.length_a   1.000
_cell.length_b   1.000
_cell.length_c   1.000
_cell.angle_alpha   90.00
_cell.angle_beta   90.00
_cell.angle_gamma   90.00
#
_symmetry.space_group_name_H-M   'P 1'
#
loop_
_entity.id
_entity.type
_entity.pdbx_description
1 polymer ?
#
loop_
_entity_poly.entity_id
_entity_poly.type
_entity_poly.pdbx_seq_one_letter_code
_entity_poly.pdbx_strand_id
1 'polypeptide(L)' 'MEKREAVFALIDCNCFYASCERVFRPDLEKTPIVVLSNNDLRGGNR' A
#
# COMPACT_ATOMS: atom_id res chain seq x y z
N MET A 1 0.94 6.06 42.51
CA MET A 1 0.20 6.10 41.23
C MET A 1 0.92 5.18 40.27
N GLU A 2 0.25 4.14 39.80
CA GLU A 2 0.86 3.12 38.92
C GLU A 2 0.87 3.65 37.47
N LYS A 3 2.04 3.61 36.84
CA LYS A 3 2.24 4.08 35.47
C LYS A 3 1.82 2.95 34.54
N ARG A 4 0.71 3.13 33.80
CA ARG A 4 0.28 2.16 32.79
C ARG A 4 1.33 2.08 31.68
N GLU A 5 1.77 0.88 31.35
CA GLU A 5 2.62 0.67 30.18
C GLU A 5 1.84 0.94 28.90
N ALA A 6 2.47 1.67 27.98
CA ALA A 6 1.89 1.98 26.69
C ALA A 6 1.93 0.74 25.80
N VAL A 7 0.77 0.37 25.24
CA VAL A 7 0.66 -0.69 24.24
C VAL A 7 0.70 -0.05 22.86
N PHE A 8 1.57 -0.53 21.99
CA PHE A 8 1.70 -0.07 20.60
C PHE A 8 1.26 -1.15 19.63
N ALA A 9 0.66 -0.72 18.52
CA ALA A 9 0.35 -1.59 17.39
C ALA A 9 0.92 -0.97 16.11
N LEU A 10 1.48 -1.82 15.25
CA LEU A 10 1.88 -1.46 13.90
C LEU A 10 0.73 -1.79 12.95
N ILE A 11 0.33 -0.80 12.15
CA ILE A 11 -0.70 -0.96 11.13
C ILE A 11 -0.03 -0.76 9.77
N ASP A 12 -0.16 -1.76 8.91
CA ASP A 12 0.30 -1.71 7.52
C ASP A 12 -0.82 -2.21 6.60
N CYS A 13 -0.93 -1.62 5.42
CA CYS A 13 -1.98 -1.97 4.47
C CYS A 13 -1.42 -2.87 3.37
N ASN A 14 -2.06 -4.04 3.18
CA ASN A 14 -1.73 -4.95 2.09
C ASN A 14 -1.82 -4.24 0.74
N CYS A 15 -0.68 -4.09 0.07
CA CYS A 15 -0.56 -3.44 -1.24
C CYS A 15 -1.32 -2.10 -1.32
N PHE A 16 -1.12 -1.21 -0.34
CA PHE A 16 -1.93 0.01 -0.11
C PHE A 16 -2.44 0.71 -1.38
N TYR A 17 -1.55 1.16 -2.28
CA TYR A 17 -1.95 1.87 -3.49
C TYR A 17 -2.85 1.04 -4.42
N ALA A 18 -2.53 -0.25 -4.63
CA ALA A 18 -3.37 -1.13 -5.44
C ALA A 18 -4.72 -1.43 -4.78
N SER A 19 -4.76 -1.53 -3.45
CA SER A 19 -6.00 -1.71 -2.70
C SER A 19 -6.89 -0.47 -2.77
N CYS A 20 -6.31 0.74 -2.72
CA CYS A 20 -7.04 1.99 -2.93
C CYS A 20 -7.65 2.06 -4.34
N GLU A 21 -6.91 1.66 -5.38
CA GLU A 21 -7.47 1.62 -6.74
C GLU A 21 -8.72 0.74 -6.81
N ARG A 22 -8.72 -0.45 -6.20
CA ARG A 22 -9.90 -1.36 -6.20
C ARG A 22 -11.12 -0.76 -5.50
N VAL A 23 -10.94 0.04 -4.45
CA VAL A 23 -12.05 0.74 -3.77
C VAL A 23 -12.77 1.68 -4.73
N PHE A 24 -12.05 2.39 -5.58
CA PHE A 24 -12.62 3.38 -6.51
C PHE A 24 -12.85 2.83 -7.93
N ARG A 25 -12.26 1.67 -8.25
CA ARG A 25 -12.40 0.92 -9.51
C ARG A 25 -12.77 -0.54 -9.22
N PRO A 26 -14.03 -0.83 -8.86
CA PRO A 26 -14.48 -2.18 -8.52
C PRO A 26 -14.30 -3.20 -9.66
N ASP A 27 -14.19 -2.73 -10.91
CA ASP A 27 -13.87 -3.55 -12.08
C ASP A 27 -12.46 -4.19 -12.00
N LEU A 28 -11.58 -3.72 -11.10
CA LEU A 28 -10.24 -4.24 -10.90
C LEU A 28 -10.13 -5.31 -9.79
N GLU A 29 -11.23 -5.70 -9.15
CA GLU A 29 -11.25 -6.64 -8.00
C GLU A 29 -10.49 -7.95 -8.30
N LYS A 30 -10.76 -8.56 -9.45
CA LYS A 30 -10.14 -9.83 -9.89
C LYS A 30 -9.06 -9.63 -10.94
N THR A 31 -8.67 -8.38 -11.16
CA THR A 31 -7.68 -8.00 -12.17
C THR A 31 -6.32 -7.83 -11.47
N PRO A 32 -5.27 -8.50 -11.96
CA PRO A 32 -3.91 -8.23 -11.50
C PRO A 32 -3.55 -6.78 -11.88
N ILE A 33 -3.13 -5.98 -10.90
CA ILE A 33 -2.76 -4.58 -11.10
C ILE A 33 -1.45 -4.27 -10.40
N VAL A 34 -0.69 -3.34 -10.97
CA VAL A 34 0.52 -2.74 -10.39
C VAL A 34 0.35 -1.23 -10.43
N VAL A 35 0.79 -0.55 -9.36
CA VAL A 35 0.85 0.91 -9.32
C VAL A 35 2.31 1.31 -9.43
N LEU A 36 2.63 2.10 -10.46
CA LEU A 36 3.97 2.62 -10.72
C LEU A 36 3.96 4.14 -10.65
N SER A 37 5.05 4.70 -10.15
CA SER A 37 5.40 6.10 -10.27
C SER A 37 6.26 6.32 -11.53
N ASN A 38 6.37 7.58 -11.94
CA ASN A 38 7.23 7.97 -13.05
C ASN A 38 8.72 7.62 -12.82
N ASN A 39 9.13 7.41 -11.57
CA ASN A 39 10.52 7.11 -11.22
C ASN A 39 10.87 5.63 -11.39
N ASP A 40 9.88 4.74 -11.34
CA ASP A 40 10.10 3.29 -11.40
C ASP A 40 10.62 2.83 -12.78
N LEU A 41 10.46 3.66 -13.81
CA LEU A 41 10.91 3.38 -15.18
C LEU A 41 12.41 3.62 -15.42
N ARG A 42 13.17 4.09 -14.43
CA ARG A 42 14.58 4.51 -14.61
C ARG A 42 15.63 3.38 -14.48
N GLY A 43 15.22 2.12 -14.46
CA GLY A 43 16.12 0.96 -14.38
C GLY A 43 16.25 0.27 -15.74
N GLY A 44 17.31 0.57 -16.51
CA GLY A 44 17.56 -0.16 -17.75
C GLY A 44 18.78 0.22 -18.58
N ASN A 45 19.40 1.39 -18.38
CA ASN A 45 20.68 1.77 -19.00
C ASN A 45 21.23 3.06 -18.36
N ARG A 46 21.62 3.00 -17.08
CA ARG A 46 22.59 3.92 -16.49
C ARG A 46 23.76 3.10 -15.99
#